data_AF-A0A9E3L0P1-F1
#
_entry.id   AF-A0A9E3L0P1-F1
#
_cell.length_a   1.000
_cell.length_b   1.000
_cell.length_c   1.000
_cell.angle_alpha   90.00
_cell.angle_beta   90.00
_cell.angle_gamma   90.00
#
_symmetry.space_group_name_H-M   'P 1'
#
loop_
_entity.id
_entity.type
_entity.pdbx_description
1 polymer ?
#
loop_
_entity_poly.entity_id
_entity_poly.type
_entity_poly.pdbx_seq_one_letter_code
_entity_poly.pdbx_strand_id
1 'polypeptide(L)'
;MLNRLSAAALLKSVILITALFVIIGFSRSAWDSWARRTVTSRIATIVDASASLFKAMDRMRADRTTTKRVLAYDDKLEGDMERYVRGLRDSEMPAMSRALEILPTIEFEQKQTLLAEFDRLHKRLVAAQKEFWEEMSKPKGSRRAALGQEYMDTETALLETLDRISGILAAEVNHQDAVIDQLLMVKQIAWLLRNTAGEASLIVSTGLAAGKVSPESRLAYIRLVGGAETAWKALGLAMGGMKPLPALVAAMDANKSAYFDPQYTALRDRLVEALATGAKPEMVANEWSPLTV
;
A
#
# COMPACT_ATOMS: atom_id res chain seq x y z
N MET A 1 72.97 -0.28 6.88
CA MET A 1 73.39 -0.99 5.65
C MET A 1 72.64 -0.50 4.39
N LEU A 2 72.39 0.81 4.25
CA LEU A 2 71.65 1.39 3.10
C LEU A 2 72.52 2.22 2.14
N ASN A 3 73.83 2.33 2.36
CA ASN A 3 74.71 3.26 1.64
C ASN A 3 75.17 2.79 0.24
N ARG A 4 74.44 1.87 -0.42
CA ARG A 4 74.78 1.37 -1.78
C ARG A 4 73.56 1.10 -2.67
N LEU A 5 72.48 1.89 -2.55
CA LEU A 5 71.43 1.84 -3.57
C LEU A 5 71.85 2.69 -4.78
N SER A 6 71.92 2.07 -5.96
CA SER A 6 72.15 2.81 -7.20
C SER A 6 70.96 3.74 -7.48
N ALA A 7 71.20 4.85 -8.19
CA ALA A 7 70.12 5.76 -8.59
C ALA A 7 68.97 5.04 -9.32
N ALA A 8 69.30 4.00 -10.10
CA ALA A 8 68.32 3.16 -10.79
C ALA A 8 67.44 2.34 -9.81
N ALA A 9 68.02 1.81 -8.73
CA ALA A 9 67.25 1.09 -7.71
C ALA A 9 66.32 2.03 -6.94
N LEU A 10 66.78 3.25 -6.62
CA LEU A 10 65.96 4.26 -5.95
C LEU A 10 64.76 4.68 -6.84
N LEU A 11 65.01 4.98 -8.12
CA LEU A 11 63.95 5.38 -9.06
C LEU A 11 62.90 4.26 -9.25
N LYS A 12 63.34 3.02 -9.42
CA LYS A 12 62.43 1.86 -9.55
C LYS A 12 61.58 1.66 -8.30
N SER A 13 62.16 1.81 -7.11
CA SER A 13 61.42 1.71 -5.85
C SER A 13 60.37 2.82 -5.71
N VAL A 14 60.71 4.06 -6.06
CA VAL A 14 59.74 5.18 -6.05
C VAL A 14 58.60 4.91 -7.02
N ILE A 15 58.90 4.53 -8.27
CA ILE A 15 57.88 4.19 -9.26
C ILE A 15 56.97 3.07 -8.77
N LEU A 16 57.55 2.01 -8.19
CA LEU A 16 56.79 0.86 -7.69
C LEU A 16 55.89 1.24 -6.51
N ILE A 17 56.38 2.06 -5.58
CA ILE A 17 55.59 2.57 -4.45
C ILE A 17 54.45 3.47 -4.95
N THR A 18 54.72 4.40 -5.87
CA THR A 18 53.70 5.26 -6.46
C THR A 18 52.65 4.44 -7.22
N ALA A 19 53.06 3.48 -8.04
CA ALA A 19 52.16 2.57 -8.74
C ALA A 19 51.29 1.77 -7.76
N LEU A 20 51.88 1.28 -6.65
CA LEU A 20 51.16 0.55 -5.61
C LEU A 20 50.09 1.42 -4.95
N PHE A 21 50.41 2.66 -4.58
CA PHE A 21 49.42 3.58 -4.01
C PHE A 21 48.28 3.90 -4.98
N VAL A 22 48.60 4.10 -6.27
CA VAL A 22 47.61 4.34 -7.32
C VAL A 22 46.69 3.12 -7.48
N ILE A 23 47.25 1.91 -7.55
CA ILE A 23 46.48 0.66 -7.66
C ILE A 23 45.59 0.47 -6.44
N ILE A 24 46.09 0.69 -5.22
CA ILE A 24 45.29 0.59 -4.00
C ILE A 24 44.14 1.61 -4.01
N GLY A 25 44.41 2.86 -4.42
CA GLY A 25 43.40 3.91 -4.54
C GLY A 25 42.28 3.54 -5.52
N PHE A 26 42.65 3.08 -6.73
CA PHE A 26 41.68 2.62 -7.72
C PHE A 26 40.93 1.37 -7.27
N SER A 27 41.61 0.43 -6.61
CA SER A 27 40.97 -0.80 -6.12
C SER A 27 39.93 -0.51 -5.04
N ARG A 28 40.23 0.42 -4.11
CA ARG A 28 39.24 0.89 -3.13
C ARG A 28 38.06 1.58 -3.80
N SER A 29 38.32 2.51 -4.71
CA SER A 29 37.25 3.22 -5.43
C SER A 29 36.35 2.27 -6.24
N ALA A 30 36.95 1.27 -6.89
CA ALA A 30 36.24 0.22 -7.61
C ALA A 30 35.41 -0.65 -6.66
N TRP A 31 35.97 -1.05 -5.51
CA TRP A 31 35.26 -1.80 -4.48
C TRP A 31 34.07 -1.02 -3.91
N ASP A 32 34.26 0.25 -3.55
CA ASP A 32 33.19 1.12 -3.05
C ASP A 32 32.09 1.30 -4.09
N SER A 33 32.46 1.43 -5.37
CA SER A 33 31.50 1.55 -6.48
C SER A 33 30.72 0.26 -6.69
N TRP A 34 31.38 -0.91 -6.58
CA TRP A 34 30.73 -2.20 -6.67
C TRP A 34 29.78 -2.43 -5.48
N ALA A 35 30.22 -2.13 -4.26
CA ALA A 35 29.39 -2.23 -3.05
C ALA A 35 28.14 -1.35 -3.17
N ARG A 36 28.29 -0.09 -3.59
CA ARG A 36 27.15 0.81 -3.87
C ARG A 36 26.19 0.22 -4.90
N ARG A 37 26.71 -0.28 -6.03
CA ARG A 37 25.88 -0.91 -7.07
C ARG A 37 25.07 -2.08 -6.52
N THR A 38 25.68 -2.93 -5.70
CA THR A 38 25.00 -4.08 -5.08
C THR A 38 23.86 -3.63 -4.17
N VAL A 39 24.10 -2.63 -3.32
CA VAL A 39 23.06 -2.05 -2.43
C VAL A 39 21.93 -1.42 -3.24
N THR A 40 22.26 -0.55 -4.22
CA THR A 40 21.24 0.11 -5.06
C THR A 40 20.42 -0.89 -5.86
N SER A 41 21.04 -1.96 -6.38
CA SER A 41 20.31 -3.03 -7.09
C SER A 41 19.34 -3.75 -6.16
N ARG A 42 19.74 -4.02 -4.91
CA ARG A 42 18.85 -4.64 -3.91
C ARG A 42 17.67 -3.72 -3.57
N ILE A 43 17.94 -2.44 -3.35
CA ILE A 43 16.90 -1.43 -3.10
C ILE A 43 15.90 -1.39 -4.27
N ALA A 44 16.39 -1.37 -5.52
CA ALA A 44 15.53 -1.32 -6.69
C ALA A 44 14.57 -2.52 -6.75
N THR A 45 15.05 -3.74 -6.50
CA THR A 45 14.20 -4.94 -6.45
C THR A 45 13.17 -4.88 -5.33
N ILE A 46 13.56 -4.41 -4.14
CA ILE A 46 12.65 -4.26 -3.01
C ILE A 46 11.58 -3.20 -3.28
N VAL A 47 11.96 -2.09 -3.92
CA VAL A 47 11.04 -1.03 -4.32
C VAL A 47 10.05 -1.51 -5.39
N ASP A 48 10.49 -2.32 -6.37
CA ASP A 48 9.60 -2.89 -7.39
C ASP A 48 8.59 -3.89 -6.79
N ALA A 49 9.04 -4.76 -5.88
CA ALA A 49 8.14 -5.62 -5.10
C ALA A 49 7.15 -4.78 -4.28
N SER A 50 7.64 -3.76 -3.58
CA SER A 50 6.82 -2.84 -2.77
C SER A 50 5.79 -2.08 -3.59
N ALA A 51 6.13 -1.67 -4.81
CA ALA A 51 5.22 -1.00 -5.73
C ALA A 51 4.11 -1.94 -6.21
N SER A 52 4.46 -3.20 -6.52
CA SER A 52 3.51 -4.23 -6.91
C SER A 52 2.53 -4.56 -5.78
N LEU A 53 3.04 -4.74 -4.55
CA LEU A 53 2.22 -4.93 -3.36
C LEU A 53 1.27 -3.75 -3.13
N PHE A 54 1.79 -2.52 -3.18
CA PHE A 54 0.98 -1.32 -2.96
C PHE A 54 -0.13 -1.18 -4.02
N LYS A 55 0.19 -1.42 -5.29
CA LYS A 55 -0.79 -1.38 -6.39
C LYS A 55 -1.92 -2.39 -6.20
N ALA A 56 -1.62 -3.59 -5.69
CA ALA A 56 -2.64 -4.56 -5.33
C ALA A 56 -3.51 -4.05 -4.18
N MET A 57 -2.90 -3.72 -3.04
CA MET A 57 -3.63 -3.34 -1.83
C MET A 57 -4.52 -2.10 -2.02
N ASP A 58 -4.12 -1.16 -2.88
CA ASP A 58 -4.90 0.05 -3.20
C ASP A 58 -6.29 -0.27 -3.77
N ARG A 59 -6.41 -1.33 -4.57
CA ARG A 59 -7.64 -1.71 -5.29
C ARG A 59 -8.48 -2.72 -4.54
N MET A 60 -7.82 -3.64 -3.83
CA MET A 60 -8.48 -4.68 -3.04
C MET A 60 -9.54 -4.13 -2.08
N ARG A 61 -9.30 -2.99 -1.41
CA ARG A 61 -10.32 -2.42 -0.50
C ARG A 61 -11.61 -2.03 -1.22
N ALA A 62 -11.49 -1.47 -2.42
CA ALA A 62 -12.64 -1.11 -3.23
C ALA A 62 -13.33 -2.37 -3.77
N ASP A 63 -12.57 -3.40 -4.18
CA ASP A 63 -13.16 -4.65 -4.64
C ASP A 63 -13.91 -5.36 -3.50
N ARG A 64 -13.27 -5.48 -2.33
CA ARG A 64 -13.83 -6.05 -1.09
C ARG A 64 -15.22 -5.56 -0.77
N THR A 65 -15.34 -4.24 -0.67
CA THR A 65 -16.58 -3.58 -0.27
C THR A 65 -17.62 -3.64 -1.38
N THR A 66 -17.19 -3.46 -2.63
CA THR A 66 -18.05 -3.48 -3.81
C THR A 66 -18.62 -4.86 -4.06
N THR A 67 -17.80 -5.91 -4.01
CA THR A 67 -18.18 -7.29 -4.26
C THR A 67 -19.25 -7.75 -3.28
N LYS A 68 -19.07 -7.53 -1.97
CA LYS A 68 -20.10 -7.86 -0.97
C LYS A 68 -21.40 -7.11 -1.23
N ARG A 69 -21.33 -5.82 -1.55
CA ARG A 69 -22.49 -4.99 -1.80
C ARG A 69 -23.27 -5.47 -3.03
N VAL A 70 -22.58 -5.70 -4.15
CA VAL A 70 -23.18 -6.15 -5.41
C VAL A 70 -23.86 -7.51 -5.26
N LEU A 71 -23.24 -8.46 -4.54
CA LEU A 71 -23.86 -9.75 -4.26
C LEU A 71 -25.19 -9.64 -3.49
N ALA A 72 -25.34 -8.60 -2.66
CA ALA A 72 -26.52 -8.39 -1.83
C ALA A 72 -27.69 -7.68 -2.56
N TYR A 73 -27.48 -7.09 -3.74
CA TYR A 73 -28.52 -6.42 -4.52
C TYR A 73 -29.17 -7.34 -5.55
N ASP A 74 -30.43 -7.07 -5.89
CA ASP A 74 -31.16 -7.89 -6.87
C ASP A 74 -30.81 -7.51 -8.32
N ASP A 75 -30.24 -6.33 -8.51
CA ASP A 75 -29.83 -5.82 -9.81
C ASP A 75 -28.83 -6.75 -10.48
N LYS A 76 -28.95 -6.84 -11.81
CA LYS A 76 -27.93 -7.47 -12.64
C LYS A 76 -26.67 -6.62 -12.62
N LEU A 77 -25.52 -7.28 -12.55
CA LEU A 77 -24.24 -6.61 -12.69
C LEU A 77 -23.96 -6.33 -14.17
N GLU A 78 -24.27 -5.12 -14.61
CA GLU A 78 -24.12 -4.70 -16.01
C GLU A 78 -23.56 -3.26 -16.07
N GLY A 79 -23.14 -2.83 -17.26
CA GLY A 79 -22.78 -1.44 -17.53
C GLY A 79 -21.56 -0.94 -16.74
N ASP A 80 -21.68 0.25 -16.15
CA ASP A 80 -20.58 0.91 -15.43
C ASP A 80 -20.12 0.14 -14.19
N MET A 81 -21.05 -0.49 -13.47
CA MET A 81 -20.73 -1.24 -12.25
C MET A 81 -19.91 -2.50 -12.58
N GLU A 82 -20.26 -3.20 -13.66
CA GLU A 82 -19.48 -4.34 -14.14
C GLU A 82 -18.08 -3.90 -14.58
N ARG A 83 -17.97 -2.84 -15.38
CA ARG A 83 -16.69 -2.26 -15.81
C ARG A 83 -15.82 -1.86 -14.62
N TYR A 84 -16.43 -1.27 -13.59
CA TYR A 84 -15.72 -0.86 -12.38
C TYR A 84 -15.13 -2.07 -11.64
N VAL A 85 -15.93 -3.11 -11.36
CA VAL A 85 -15.44 -4.34 -10.70
C VAL A 85 -14.33 -5.00 -11.51
N ARG A 86 -14.50 -5.11 -12.83
CA ARG A 86 -13.44 -5.65 -13.71
C ARG A 86 -12.17 -4.81 -13.64
N GLY A 87 -12.27 -3.48 -13.73
CA GLY A 87 -11.12 -2.58 -13.66
C GLY A 87 -10.34 -2.66 -12.35
N LEU A 88 -11.01 -2.91 -11.21
CA LEU A 88 -10.32 -3.17 -9.94
C LEU A 88 -9.48 -4.46 -10.01
N ARG A 89 -10.11 -5.54 -10.48
CA ARG A 89 -9.50 -6.88 -10.57
C ARG A 89 -8.37 -6.95 -11.61
N ASP A 90 -8.55 -6.28 -12.74
CA ASP A 90 -7.54 -6.13 -13.80
C ASP A 90 -6.31 -5.34 -13.34
N SER A 91 -6.42 -4.57 -12.25
CA SER A 91 -5.30 -3.88 -11.64
C SER A 91 -4.65 -4.68 -10.49
N GLU A 92 -5.45 -5.26 -9.60
CA GLU A 92 -4.92 -5.92 -8.40
C GLU A 92 -4.33 -7.30 -8.68
N MET A 93 -4.96 -8.10 -9.56
CA MET A 93 -4.57 -9.49 -9.78
C MET A 93 -3.20 -9.59 -10.49
N PRO A 94 -2.92 -8.79 -11.54
CA PRO A 94 -1.58 -8.77 -12.12
C PRO A 94 -0.53 -8.21 -11.16
N ALA A 95 -0.90 -7.25 -10.30
CA ALA A 95 0.02 -6.68 -9.31
C ALA A 95 0.40 -7.71 -8.23
N MET A 96 -0.56 -8.51 -7.75
CA MET A 96 -0.28 -9.64 -6.85
C MET A 96 0.54 -10.72 -7.52
N SER A 97 0.24 -11.07 -8.77
CA SER A 97 1.00 -12.06 -9.54
C SER A 97 2.46 -11.61 -9.71
N ARG A 98 2.69 -10.35 -10.08
CA ARG A 98 4.04 -9.76 -10.17
C ARG A 98 4.76 -9.79 -8.81
N ALA A 99 4.06 -9.48 -7.71
CA ALA A 99 4.66 -9.56 -6.39
C ALA A 99 5.07 -11.01 -6.04
N LEU A 100 4.24 -12.01 -6.36
CA LEU A 100 4.57 -13.43 -6.18
C LEU A 100 5.75 -13.89 -7.06
N GLU A 101 6.01 -13.24 -8.18
CA GLU A 101 7.20 -13.50 -9.03
C GLU A 101 8.48 -12.87 -8.45
N ILE A 102 8.40 -11.65 -7.90
CA ILE A 102 9.58 -10.91 -7.43
C ILE A 102 9.99 -11.32 -6.01
N LEU A 103 9.03 -11.47 -5.10
CA LEU A 103 9.35 -11.72 -3.69
C LEU A 103 10.22 -12.96 -3.43
N PRO A 104 10.11 -14.07 -4.18
CA PRO A 104 11.03 -15.20 -4.03
C PRO A 104 12.51 -14.85 -4.26
N THR A 105 12.81 -13.77 -4.98
CA THR A 105 14.18 -13.32 -5.25
C THR A 105 14.75 -12.40 -4.17
N ILE A 106 13.95 -12.04 -3.16
CA ILE A 106 14.34 -11.15 -2.07
C ILE A 106 14.46 -11.98 -0.79
N GLU A 107 15.53 -11.78 -0.03
CA GLU A 107 15.64 -12.30 1.34
C GLU A 107 15.06 -11.29 2.32
N PHE A 108 14.15 -11.76 3.18
CA PHE A 108 13.49 -10.96 4.21
C PHE A 108 12.97 -11.85 5.36
N GLU A 109 12.68 -11.23 6.50
CA GLU A 109 12.21 -11.95 7.69
C GLU A 109 10.89 -12.70 7.43
N GLN A 110 10.76 -13.94 7.93
CA GLN A 110 9.56 -14.78 7.79
C GLN A 110 9.13 -15.07 6.34
N LYS A 111 10.04 -14.91 5.35
CA LYS A 111 9.80 -15.12 3.92
C LYS A 111 8.95 -16.35 3.62
N GLN A 112 9.34 -17.51 4.12
CA GLN A 112 8.68 -18.76 3.74
C GLN A 112 7.23 -18.83 4.23
N THR A 113 6.98 -18.36 5.45
CA THR A 113 5.63 -18.30 6.01
C THR A 113 4.76 -17.29 5.27
N LEU A 114 5.29 -16.07 5.06
CA LEU A 114 4.52 -14.99 4.46
C LEU A 114 4.25 -15.22 2.97
N LEU A 115 5.20 -15.80 2.22
CA LEU A 115 4.99 -16.16 0.82
C LEU A 115 4.02 -17.31 0.64
N ALA A 116 4.10 -18.33 1.49
CA ALA A 116 3.14 -19.43 1.45
C ALA A 116 1.73 -18.94 1.77
N GLU A 117 1.59 -18.05 2.75
CA GLU A 117 0.29 -17.48 3.11
C GLU A 117 -0.26 -16.56 2.01
N PHE A 118 0.57 -15.71 1.43
CA PHE A 118 0.19 -14.86 0.32
C PHE A 118 -0.27 -15.69 -0.89
N ASP A 119 0.50 -16.70 -1.31
CA ASP A 119 0.13 -17.59 -2.42
C ASP A 119 -1.20 -18.33 -2.15
N ARG A 120 -1.38 -18.86 -0.92
CA ARG A 120 -2.61 -19.54 -0.50
C ARG A 120 -3.82 -18.62 -0.61
N LEU A 121 -3.72 -17.42 -0.04
CA LEU A 121 -4.83 -16.46 -0.04
C LEU A 121 -5.11 -15.91 -1.44
N HIS A 122 -4.07 -15.66 -2.24
CA HIS A 122 -4.21 -15.23 -3.63
C HIS A 122 -5.00 -16.27 -4.45
N LYS A 123 -4.67 -17.56 -4.32
CA LYS A 123 -5.44 -18.65 -4.95
C LYS A 123 -6.90 -18.69 -4.49
N ARG A 124 -7.14 -18.45 -3.19
CA ARG A 124 -8.51 -18.38 -2.64
C ARG A 124 -9.29 -17.20 -3.23
N LEU A 125 -8.66 -16.04 -3.38
CA LEU A 125 -9.27 -14.87 -4.02
C LEU A 125 -9.59 -15.14 -5.50
N VAL A 126 -8.67 -15.76 -6.25
CA VAL A 126 -8.92 -16.17 -7.65
C VAL A 126 -10.17 -17.05 -7.75
N ALA A 127 -10.29 -18.05 -6.87
CA ALA A 127 -11.46 -18.93 -6.83
C ALA A 127 -12.74 -18.16 -6.49
N ALA A 128 -12.69 -17.26 -5.50
CA ALA A 128 -13.84 -16.47 -5.07
C ALA A 128 -14.28 -15.45 -6.14
N GLN A 129 -13.34 -14.85 -6.88
CA GLN A 129 -13.63 -13.97 -8.03
C GLN A 129 -14.30 -14.72 -9.17
N LYS A 130 -13.85 -15.95 -9.44
CA LYS A 130 -14.50 -16.82 -10.43
C LYS A 130 -15.94 -17.14 -10.00
N GLU A 131 -16.12 -17.59 -8.76
CA GLU A 131 -17.43 -17.91 -8.21
C GLU A 131 -18.35 -16.69 -8.22
N PHE A 132 -17.84 -15.50 -7.90
CA PHE A 132 -18.61 -14.26 -7.97
C PHE A 132 -19.26 -14.05 -9.34
N TRP A 133 -18.55 -14.25 -10.44
CA TRP A 133 -19.12 -14.07 -11.78
C TRP A 133 -20.19 -15.12 -12.12
N GLU A 134 -20.03 -16.34 -11.61
CA GLU A 134 -21.03 -17.40 -11.73
C GLU A 134 -22.29 -17.07 -10.91
N GLU A 135 -22.13 -16.56 -9.69
CA GLU A 135 -23.24 -16.14 -8.82
C GLU A 135 -23.98 -14.91 -9.37
N MET A 136 -23.28 -13.95 -9.98
CA MET A 136 -23.93 -12.77 -10.58
C MET A 136 -24.77 -13.10 -11.81
N SER A 137 -24.61 -14.30 -12.39
CA SER A 137 -25.47 -14.81 -13.46
C SER A 137 -26.80 -15.39 -12.93
N LYS A 138 -26.96 -15.51 -11.60
CA LYS A 138 -28.15 -16.06 -10.93
C LYS A 138 -29.03 -14.96 -10.35
N PRO A 139 -30.36 -15.19 -10.21
CA PRO A 139 -31.22 -14.34 -9.39
C PRO A 139 -30.70 -14.29 -7.95
N LYS A 140 -30.86 -13.14 -7.26
CA LYS A 140 -30.33 -12.94 -5.90
C LYS A 140 -30.68 -14.08 -4.93
N GLY A 141 -31.92 -14.56 -4.95
CA GLY A 141 -32.39 -15.64 -4.07
C GLY A 141 -31.69 -16.99 -4.27
N SER A 142 -31.03 -17.20 -5.41
CA SER A 142 -30.26 -18.40 -5.72
C SER A 142 -28.75 -18.21 -5.57
N ARG A 143 -28.31 -17.01 -5.13
CA ARG A 143 -26.89 -16.74 -4.92
C ARG A 143 -26.40 -17.33 -3.62
N ARG A 144 -25.14 -17.75 -3.56
CA ARG A 144 -24.53 -18.26 -2.33
C ARG A 144 -24.40 -17.15 -1.28
N ALA A 145 -25.23 -17.23 -0.24
CA ALA A 145 -25.32 -16.20 0.81
C ALA A 145 -23.99 -15.92 1.53
N ALA A 146 -23.14 -16.92 1.70
CA ALA A 146 -21.87 -16.78 2.41
C ALA A 146 -20.73 -16.17 1.57
N LEU A 147 -20.84 -16.13 0.23
CA LEU A 147 -19.74 -15.71 -0.65
C LEU A 147 -19.26 -14.29 -0.35
N GLY A 148 -20.19 -13.34 -0.16
CA GLY A 148 -19.83 -11.95 0.09
C GLY A 148 -19.01 -11.76 1.38
N GLN A 149 -19.29 -12.55 2.42
CA GLN A 149 -18.53 -12.49 3.67
C GLN A 149 -17.18 -13.20 3.54
N GLU A 150 -17.15 -14.39 2.94
CA GLU A 150 -15.90 -15.13 2.73
C GLU A 150 -14.92 -14.38 1.82
N TYR A 151 -15.42 -13.65 0.82
CA TYR A 151 -14.65 -12.76 -0.03
C TYR A 151 -14.00 -11.65 0.80
N MET A 152 -14.82 -10.98 1.63
CA MET A 152 -14.33 -9.94 2.54
C MET A 152 -13.24 -10.43 3.49
N ASP A 153 -13.44 -11.59 4.10
CA ASP A 153 -12.49 -12.16 5.05
C ASP A 153 -11.19 -12.53 4.36
N THR A 154 -11.26 -13.09 3.14
CA THR A 154 -10.09 -13.46 2.33
C THR A 154 -9.26 -12.23 1.96
N GLU A 155 -9.89 -11.17 1.47
CA GLU A 155 -9.15 -9.94 1.12
C GLU A 155 -8.64 -9.18 2.34
N THR A 156 -9.33 -9.26 3.47
CA THR A 156 -8.84 -8.68 4.73
C THR A 156 -7.54 -9.38 5.15
N ALA A 157 -7.52 -10.71 5.14
CA ALA A 157 -6.31 -11.48 5.43
C ALA A 157 -5.18 -11.22 4.41
N LEU A 158 -5.52 -11.03 3.13
CA LEU A 158 -4.54 -10.61 2.12
C LEU A 158 -3.97 -9.25 2.44
N LEU A 159 -4.81 -8.24 2.69
CA LEU A 159 -4.36 -6.89 3.02
C LEU A 159 -3.42 -6.90 4.23
N GLU A 160 -3.74 -7.64 5.29
CA GLU A 160 -2.87 -7.78 6.47
C GLU A 160 -1.53 -8.45 6.13
N THR A 161 -1.55 -9.50 5.31
CA THR A 161 -0.34 -10.20 4.87
C THR A 161 0.55 -9.30 4.00
N LEU A 162 -0.03 -8.61 3.02
CA LEU A 162 0.69 -7.72 2.12
C LEU A 162 1.22 -6.48 2.84
N ASP A 163 0.47 -5.93 3.80
CA ASP A 163 0.89 -4.82 4.63
C ASP A 163 2.11 -5.21 5.48
N ARG A 164 2.07 -6.40 6.09
CA ARG A 164 3.20 -6.96 6.85
C ARG A 164 4.44 -7.14 5.98
N ILE A 165 4.30 -7.73 4.78
CA ILE A 165 5.42 -7.88 3.84
C ILE A 165 5.96 -6.50 3.45
N SER A 166 5.10 -5.54 3.09
CA SER A 166 5.50 -4.17 2.74
C SER A 166 6.25 -3.47 3.89
N GLY A 167 5.84 -3.69 5.14
CA GLY A 167 6.53 -3.17 6.32
C GLY A 167 7.94 -3.74 6.49
N ILE A 168 8.09 -5.06 6.36
CA ILE A 168 9.40 -5.74 6.45
C ILE A 168 10.31 -5.28 5.31
N LEU A 169 9.81 -5.24 4.08
CA LEU A 169 10.56 -4.78 2.92
C LEU A 169 11.04 -3.34 3.08
N ALA A 170 10.18 -2.45 3.60
CA ALA A 170 10.57 -1.06 3.87
C ALA A 170 11.65 -0.97 4.96
N ALA A 171 11.60 -1.83 5.99
CA ALA A 171 12.64 -1.89 7.02
C ALA A 171 14.00 -2.36 6.47
N GLU A 172 14.02 -3.29 5.51
CA GLU A 172 15.24 -3.82 4.88
C GLU A 172 16.03 -2.78 4.07
N VAL A 173 15.33 -1.79 3.51
CA VAL A 173 15.95 -0.71 2.71
C VAL A 173 16.20 0.56 3.53
N ASN A 174 15.70 0.61 4.76
CA ASN A 174 15.87 1.76 5.64
C ASN A 174 17.36 1.98 5.96
N HIS A 175 17.77 3.24 6.09
CA HIS A 175 19.14 3.67 6.36
C HIS A 175 20.16 3.39 5.26
N GLN A 176 19.71 3.04 4.04
CA GLN A 176 20.61 2.81 2.91
C GLN A 176 20.77 4.05 2.01
N ASP A 177 19.71 4.86 1.88
CA ASP A 177 19.71 6.10 1.11
C ASP A 177 18.68 7.07 1.69
N ALA A 178 19.13 8.28 2.05
CA ALA A 178 18.28 9.24 2.76
C ALA A 178 17.05 9.70 1.95
N VAL A 179 17.15 9.76 0.62
CA VAL A 179 16.02 10.14 -0.25
C VAL A 179 15.02 9.00 -0.31
N ILE A 180 15.50 7.76 -0.44
CA ILE A 180 14.63 6.57 -0.42
C ILE A 180 13.95 6.42 0.93
N ASP A 181 14.68 6.60 2.04
CA ASP A 181 14.13 6.55 3.40
C ASP A 181 12.98 7.55 3.57
N GLN A 182 13.17 8.78 3.10
CA GLN A 182 12.16 9.82 3.18
C GLN A 182 10.93 9.50 2.30
N LEU A 183 11.14 9.00 1.08
CA LEU A 183 10.05 8.57 0.19
C LEU A 183 9.25 7.39 0.76
N LEU A 184 9.93 6.44 1.41
CA LEU A 184 9.28 5.30 2.05
C LEU A 184 8.48 5.73 3.27
N MET A 185 9.00 6.66 4.08
CA MET A 185 8.26 7.24 5.19
C MET A 185 6.99 7.94 4.70
N VAL A 186 7.09 8.76 3.65
CA VAL A 186 5.93 9.39 2.99
C VAL A 186 4.93 8.34 2.53
N LYS A 187 5.38 7.26 1.85
CA LYS A 187 4.51 6.15 1.42
C LYS A 187 3.78 5.50 2.59
N GLN A 188 4.49 5.17 3.67
CA GLN A 188 3.93 4.50 4.84
C GLN A 188 2.90 5.36 5.55
N ILE A 189 3.18 6.65 5.74
CA ILE A 189 2.24 7.58 6.37
C ILE A 189 1.01 7.79 5.49
N ALA A 190 1.20 7.94 4.16
CA ALA A 190 0.08 8.06 3.23
C ALA A 190 -0.80 6.79 3.22
N TRP A 191 -0.18 5.61 3.32
CA TRP A 191 -0.88 4.34 3.45
C TRP A 191 -1.67 4.24 4.75
N LEU A 192 -1.05 4.58 5.88
CA LEU A 192 -1.71 4.64 7.17
C LEU A 192 -2.93 5.57 7.12
N LEU A 193 -2.75 6.79 6.57
CA LEU A 193 -3.83 7.74 6.35
C LEU A 193 -4.98 7.11 5.55
N ARG A 194 -4.70 6.52 4.38
CA ARG A 194 -5.71 5.89 3.52
C ARG A 194 -6.46 4.78 4.26
N ASN A 195 -5.74 3.92 4.98
CA ASN A 195 -6.34 2.82 5.72
C ASN A 195 -7.25 3.33 6.83
N THR A 196 -6.76 4.24 7.66
CA THR A 196 -7.51 4.79 8.79
C THR A 196 -8.75 5.55 8.32
N ALA A 197 -8.63 6.35 7.26
CA ALA A 197 -9.76 7.04 6.62
C ALA A 197 -10.79 6.07 6.05
N GLY A 198 -10.34 5.04 5.34
CA GLY A 198 -11.20 4.02 4.74
C GLY A 198 -12.01 3.24 5.78
N GLU A 199 -11.39 2.86 6.90
CA GLU A 199 -12.10 2.20 8.00
C GLU A 199 -13.14 3.12 8.66
N ALA A 200 -12.87 4.42 8.79
CA ALA A 200 -13.88 5.38 9.25
C ALA A 200 -15.07 5.45 8.28
N SER A 201 -14.80 5.50 6.97
CA SER A 201 -15.84 5.49 5.94
C SER A 201 -16.67 4.20 5.92
N LEU A 202 -16.04 3.05 6.18
CA LEU A 202 -16.72 1.76 6.29
C LEU A 202 -17.74 1.75 7.44
N ILE A 203 -17.43 2.37 8.59
CA ILE A 203 -18.38 2.52 9.71
C ILE A 203 -19.60 3.34 9.27
N VAL A 204 -19.40 4.43 8.53
CA VAL A 204 -20.52 5.22 7.98
C VAL A 204 -21.36 4.37 7.04
N SER A 205 -20.73 3.69 6.07
CA SER A 205 -21.43 2.88 5.07
C SER A 205 -22.24 1.74 5.71
N THR A 206 -21.66 1.04 6.68
CA THR A 206 -22.35 -0.08 7.37
C THR A 206 -23.45 0.43 8.29
N GLY A 207 -23.22 1.56 8.97
CA GLY A 207 -24.24 2.21 9.79
C GLY A 207 -25.44 2.68 8.98
N LEU A 208 -25.20 3.29 7.81
CA LEU A 208 -26.26 3.70 6.87
C LEU A 208 -27.08 2.50 6.38
N ALA A 209 -26.43 1.38 6.06
CA ALA A 209 -27.11 0.16 5.64
C ALA A 209 -27.94 -0.47 6.78
N ALA A 210 -27.45 -0.38 8.02
CA ALA A 210 -28.13 -0.91 9.21
C ALA A 210 -29.18 0.05 9.80
N GLY A 211 -29.18 1.33 9.38
CA GLY A 211 -30.00 2.39 9.96
C GLY A 211 -29.62 2.79 11.39
N LYS A 212 -28.46 2.32 11.89
CA LYS A 212 -27.96 2.61 13.24
C LYS A 212 -26.45 2.41 13.34
N VAL A 213 -25.81 3.07 14.30
CA VAL A 213 -24.42 2.81 14.69
C VAL A 213 -24.38 2.52 16.19
N SER A 214 -23.59 1.52 16.62
CA SER A 214 -23.47 1.22 18.06
C SER A 214 -22.61 2.28 18.77
N PRO A 215 -22.73 2.45 20.09
CA PRO A 215 -21.84 3.33 20.86
C PRO A 215 -20.36 3.01 20.66
N GLU A 216 -19.99 1.74 20.59
CA GLU A 216 -18.63 1.27 20.35
C GLU A 216 -18.15 1.65 18.96
N SER A 217 -19.02 1.48 17.95
CA SER A 217 -18.72 1.84 16.56
C SER A 217 -18.58 3.35 16.37
N ARG A 218 -19.40 4.15 17.08
CA ARG A 218 -19.26 5.62 17.12
C ARG A 218 -17.94 6.03 17.76
N LEU A 219 -17.53 5.39 18.86
CA LEU A 219 -16.25 5.66 19.49
C LEU A 219 -15.07 5.26 18.58
N ALA A 220 -15.16 4.11 17.91
CA ALA A 220 -14.17 3.68 16.93
C ALA A 220 -14.04 4.70 15.78
N TYR A 221 -15.17 5.19 15.26
CA TYR A 221 -15.21 6.23 14.24
C TYR A 221 -14.47 7.50 14.69
N ILE A 222 -14.74 8.02 15.89
CA ILE A 222 -14.06 9.23 16.42
C ILE A 222 -12.54 9.02 16.47
N ARG A 223 -12.10 7.84 16.93
CA ARG A 223 -10.67 7.49 16.98
C ARG A 223 -10.04 7.42 15.59
N LEU A 224 -10.72 6.81 14.62
CA LEU A 224 -10.24 6.70 13.24
C LEU A 224 -10.15 8.08 12.57
N VAL A 225 -11.16 8.94 12.73
CA VAL A 225 -11.11 10.31 12.18
C VAL A 225 -9.92 11.10 12.74
N GLY A 226 -9.74 11.12 14.06
CA GLY A 226 -8.59 11.79 14.68
C GLY A 226 -7.23 11.18 14.27
N GLY A 227 -7.19 9.86 14.08
CA GLY A 227 -6.02 9.15 13.55
C GLY A 227 -5.69 9.58 12.11
N ALA A 228 -6.69 9.71 11.24
CA ALA A 228 -6.52 10.18 9.88
C ALA A 228 -6.00 11.63 9.83
N GLU A 229 -6.54 12.53 10.66
CA GLU A 229 -6.02 13.91 10.75
C GLU A 229 -4.56 13.96 11.23
N THR A 230 -4.21 13.09 12.19
CA THR A 230 -2.83 12.98 12.69
C THR A 230 -1.89 12.48 11.60
N ALA A 231 -2.29 11.43 10.87
CA ALA A 231 -1.51 10.88 9.76
C ALA A 231 -1.33 11.92 8.63
N TRP A 232 -2.35 12.73 8.33
CA TRP A 232 -2.24 13.83 7.37
C TRP A 232 -1.21 14.89 7.78
N LYS A 233 -1.23 15.31 9.05
CA LYS A 233 -0.21 16.24 9.58
C LYS A 233 1.19 15.63 9.51
N ALA A 234 1.33 14.36 9.91
CA ALA A 234 2.59 13.64 9.82
C ALA A 234 3.11 13.55 8.38
N LEU A 235 2.21 13.39 7.39
CA LEU A 235 2.57 13.35 5.98
C LEU A 235 3.18 14.69 5.53
N GLY A 236 2.56 15.82 5.93
CA GLY A 236 3.11 17.14 5.68
C GLY A 236 4.50 17.36 6.30
N LEU A 237 4.73 16.83 7.51
CA LEU A 237 6.03 16.89 8.18
C LEU A 237 7.09 16.02 7.48
N ALA A 238 6.73 14.80 7.08
CA ALA A 238 7.64 13.88 6.37
C ALA A 238 8.06 14.40 5.00
N MET A 239 7.19 15.19 4.34
CA MET A 239 7.51 15.93 3.12
C MET A 239 8.48 17.11 3.35
N GLY A 240 8.63 17.56 4.60
CA GLY A 240 9.53 18.66 4.96
C GLY A 240 10.99 18.32 4.66
N GLY A 241 11.69 19.23 3.99
CA GLY A 241 13.11 19.05 3.62
C GLY A 241 13.34 18.28 2.31
N MET A 242 12.31 17.68 1.71
CA MET A 242 12.41 17.16 0.34
C MET A 242 12.49 18.28 -0.68
N LYS A 243 13.24 18.04 -1.76
CA LYS A 243 13.02 18.80 -3.00
C LYS A 243 11.58 18.55 -3.47
N PRO A 244 10.79 19.61 -3.75
CA PRO A 244 9.42 19.44 -4.21
C PRO A 244 9.35 18.57 -5.47
N LEU A 245 8.54 17.51 -5.39
CA LEU A 245 8.18 16.67 -6.53
C LEU A 245 6.79 17.12 -7.00
N PRO A 246 6.65 17.76 -8.17
CA PRO A 246 5.39 18.39 -8.59
C PRO A 246 4.18 17.45 -8.55
N ALA A 247 4.37 16.20 -8.99
CA ALA A 247 3.31 15.19 -8.97
C ALA A 247 2.83 14.86 -7.54
N LEU A 248 3.75 14.82 -6.57
CA LEU A 248 3.43 14.52 -5.18
C LEU A 248 2.75 15.72 -4.50
N VAL A 249 3.20 16.95 -4.79
CA VAL A 249 2.53 18.17 -4.33
C VAL A 249 1.10 18.24 -4.87
N ALA A 250 0.93 18.00 -6.17
CA ALA A 250 -0.39 17.99 -6.79
C ALA A 250 -1.32 16.90 -6.19
N ALA A 251 -0.78 15.72 -5.91
CA ALA A 251 -1.53 14.64 -5.25
C ALA A 251 -1.94 15.01 -3.81
N MET A 252 -1.06 15.69 -3.07
CA MET A 252 -1.36 16.21 -1.73
C MET A 252 -2.49 17.25 -1.78
N ASP A 253 -2.40 18.22 -2.69
CA ASP A 253 -3.42 19.26 -2.85
C ASP A 253 -4.77 18.65 -3.24
N ALA A 254 -4.77 17.72 -4.20
CA ALA A 254 -5.98 16.99 -4.59
C ALA A 254 -6.60 16.22 -3.42
N ASN A 255 -5.80 15.50 -2.63
CA ASN A 255 -6.30 14.76 -1.47
C ASN A 255 -6.82 15.70 -0.36
N LYS A 256 -6.19 16.85 -0.16
CA LYS A 256 -6.66 17.88 0.77
C LYS A 256 -8.03 18.39 0.38
N SER A 257 -8.23 18.71 -0.91
CA SER A 257 -9.50 19.19 -1.44
C SER A 257 -10.58 18.10 -1.52
N ALA A 258 -10.21 16.82 -1.64
CA ALA A 258 -11.17 15.73 -1.71
C ALA A 258 -11.62 15.26 -0.31
N TYR A 259 -10.67 14.86 0.54
CA TYR A 259 -10.98 14.18 1.81
C TYR A 259 -11.08 15.13 3.01
N PHE A 260 -10.34 16.25 2.99
CA PHE A 260 -10.31 17.21 4.08
C PHE A 260 -11.13 18.47 3.79
N ASP A 261 -12.00 18.42 2.77
CA ASP A 261 -12.96 19.48 2.54
C ASP A 261 -13.93 19.61 3.75
N PRO A 262 -14.17 20.84 4.24
CA PRO A 262 -15.06 21.05 5.39
C PRO A 262 -16.49 20.55 5.17
N GLN A 263 -17.01 20.61 3.93
CA GLN A 263 -18.36 20.14 3.63
C GLN A 263 -18.44 18.61 3.70
N TYR A 264 -17.44 17.92 3.15
CA TYR A 264 -17.37 16.46 3.20
C TYR A 264 -17.22 15.95 4.64
N THR A 265 -16.27 16.52 5.39
CA THR A 265 -16.03 16.09 6.78
C THR A 265 -17.23 16.37 7.67
N ALA A 266 -17.89 17.52 7.52
CA ALA A 266 -19.13 17.82 8.23
C ALA A 266 -20.29 16.90 7.84
N LEU A 267 -20.43 16.54 6.56
CA LEU A 267 -21.44 15.58 6.11
C LEU A 267 -21.22 14.22 6.78
N ARG A 268 -20.01 13.68 6.71
CA ARG A 268 -19.62 12.40 7.33
C ARG A 268 -19.99 12.37 8.82
N ASP A 269 -19.67 13.43 9.55
CA ASP A 269 -19.95 13.54 10.98
C ASP A 269 -21.47 13.61 11.27
N ARG A 270 -22.24 14.37 10.48
CA ARG A 270 -23.71 14.44 10.63
C ARG A 270 -24.39 13.10 10.37
N LEU A 271 -23.91 12.31 9.41
CA LEU A 271 -24.46 10.98 9.12
C LEU A 271 -24.28 10.03 10.32
N VAL A 272 -23.08 10.00 10.92
CA VAL A 272 -22.83 9.18 12.10
C VAL A 272 -23.68 9.64 13.28
N GLU A 273 -23.83 10.95 13.47
CA GLU A 273 -24.66 11.49 14.56
C GLU A 273 -26.15 11.13 14.40
N ALA A 274 -26.67 11.25 13.18
CA ALA A 274 -28.06 10.85 12.88
C ALA A 274 -28.28 9.36 13.21
N LEU A 275 -27.35 8.50 12.78
CA LEU A 275 -27.39 7.05 13.04
C LEU A 275 -27.24 6.70 14.53
N ALA A 276 -26.49 7.50 15.29
CA ALA A 276 -26.29 7.29 16.72
C ALA A 276 -27.51 7.72 17.56
N THR A 277 -28.21 8.75 17.11
CA THR A 277 -29.39 9.31 17.78
C THR A 277 -30.71 8.71 17.30
N GLY A 278 -30.67 7.86 16.27
CA GLY A 278 -31.87 7.30 15.63
C GLY A 278 -32.61 8.29 14.73
N ALA A 279 -32.01 9.44 14.43
CA ALA A 279 -32.54 10.37 13.44
C ALA A 279 -32.36 9.82 12.02
N LYS A 280 -33.21 10.27 11.09
CA LYS A 280 -33.11 9.89 9.69
C LYS A 280 -31.84 10.51 9.07
N PRO A 281 -30.90 9.71 8.52
CA PRO A 281 -29.72 10.25 7.83
C PRO A 281 -30.10 11.04 6.58
N GLU A 282 -29.26 12.01 6.22
CA GLU A 282 -29.46 12.89 5.04
C GLU A 282 -29.34 12.14 3.70
N MET A 283 -28.73 10.94 3.69
CA MET A 283 -28.54 10.12 2.50
C MET A 283 -28.50 8.62 2.82
N VAL A 284 -28.59 7.77 1.81
CA VAL A 284 -28.48 6.30 1.95
C VAL A 284 -27.08 5.79 1.61
N ALA A 285 -26.77 4.54 1.98
CA ALA A 285 -25.44 3.94 1.76
C ALA A 285 -24.98 3.95 0.29
N ASN A 286 -25.92 3.86 -0.66
CA ASN A 286 -25.64 3.91 -2.10
C ASN A 286 -25.23 5.29 -2.59
N GLU A 287 -25.70 6.36 -1.93
CA GLU A 287 -25.33 7.74 -2.25
C GLU A 287 -24.01 8.13 -1.58
N TRP A 288 -23.71 7.54 -0.42
CA TRP A 288 -22.45 7.74 0.31
C TRP A 288 -21.24 7.13 -0.41
N SER A 289 -21.37 5.90 -0.90
CA SER A 289 -20.22 5.12 -1.40
C SER A 289 -19.44 5.80 -2.53
N PRO A 290 -20.04 6.46 -3.53
CA PRO A 290 -19.29 7.15 -4.57
C PRO A 290 -18.54 8.41 -4.09
N LEU A 291 -18.91 8.98 -2.94
CA LEU A 291 -18.32 10.22 -2.42
C LEU A 291 -17.04 9.99 -1.60
N THR A 292 -16.73 8.74 -1.27
CA THR A 292 -15.79 8.40 -0.20
C THR A 292 -14.72 7.37 -0.61
N VAL A 293 -14.77 6.89 -1.86
CA VAL A 293 -13.89 5.85 -2.41
C VAL A 293 -12.80 6.47 -3.28
#